data_AF-M1KAZ8-F1
#
_entry.id   AF-M1KAZ8-F1
#
_cell.length_a   1.000
_cell.length_b   1.000
_cell.length_c   1.000
_cell.angle_alpha   90.00
_cell.angle_beta   90.00
_cell.angle_gamma   90.00
#
_symmetry.space_group_name_H-M   'P 1'
#
loop_
_entity.id
_entity.type
_entity.pdbx_description
1 polymer ?
#
loop_
_entity_poly.entity_id
_entity_poly.type
_entity_poly.pdbx_seq_one_letter_code
_entity_poly.pdbx_strand_id
1 'polypeptide(L)'
;MVFMQENIKEKIDSIDALMRRLDEDRNISVVDILKEEILKLRKLNEEYKKMLESKKVMHKDQLQNKIRYYLKDGSTYVVKNNQYRYLYDAKTKTITYEFSNGQIEKTFPSGLKEIRHPDGSITIKNGPRDHEYIK
;
A
#
# COMPACT_ATOMS: atom_id res chain seq x y z
N MET A 1 4.30 1.12 -17.19
CA MET A 1 5.36 0.21 -17.68
C MET A 1 6.58 0.23 -16.74
N VAL A 2 7.02 1.41 -16.27
CA VAL A 2 8.10 1.59 -15.28
C VAL A 2 7.88 0.80 -13.98
N PHE A 3 6.69 0.88 -13.37
CA PHE A 3 6.38 0.13 -12.14
C PHE A 3 6.50 -1.40 -12.27
N MET A 4 6.19 -1.94 -13.46
CA MET A 4 6.30 -3.37 -13.73
C MET A 4 7.77 -3.78 -13.93
N GLN A 5 8.59 -2.89 -14.51
CA GLN A 5 10.03 -3.08 -14.64
C GLN A 5 10.75 -2.96 -13.29
N GLU A 6 10.35 -2.03 -12.42
CA GLU A 6 10.87 -1.92 -11.04
C GLU A 6 10.55 -3.17 -10.22
N ASN A 7 9.32 -3.69 -10.31
CA ASN A 7 8.93 -4.91 -9.59
C ASN A 7 9.69 -6.15 -10.09
N ILE A 8 9.93 -6.24 -11.40
CA ILE A 8 10.76 -7.30 -11.97
C ILE A 8 12.21 -7.16 -11.49
N LYS A 9 12.75 -5.94 -11.47
CA LYS A 9 14.11 -5.67 -11.00
C LYS A 9 14.29 -6.04 -9.53
N GLU A 10 13.39 -5.62 -8.65
CA GLU A 10 13.42 -6.00 -7.22
C GLU A 10 13.38 -7.52 -7.03
N LYS A 11 12.61 -8.24 -7.85
CA LYS A 11 12.56 -9.70 -7.83
C LYS A 11 13.87 -10.33 -8.31
N ILE A 12 14.50 -9.80 -9.35
CA ILE A 12 15.82 -10.24 -9.84
C ILE A 12 16.87 -10.00 -8.76
N ASP A 13 16.91 -8.79 -8.18
CA ASP A 13 17.86 -8.44 -7.12
C ASP A 13 17.70 -9.37 -5.90
N SER A 14 16.46 -9.75 -5.57
CA SER A 14 16.17 -10.72 -4.51
C SER A 14 16.69 -12.12 -4.84
N ILE A 15 16.54 -12.58 -6.08
CA ILE A 15 17.06 -13.88 -6.53
C ILE A 15 18.59 -13.85 -6.50
N ASP A 16 19.22 -12.79 -7.00
CA ASP A 16 20.67 -12.63 -7.01
C ASP A 16 21.25 -12.64 -5.58
N ALA A 17 20.57 -12.00 -4.63
CA ALA A 17 20.97 -12.05 -3.22
C ALA A 17 20.91 -13.47 -2.63
N LEU A 18 19.90 -14.26 -3.00
CA LEU A 18 19.79 -15.66 -2.57
C LEU A 18 20.89 -16.52 -3.20
N MET A 19 21.21 -16.29 -4.49
CA MET A 19 22.28 -16.99 -5.19
C MET A 19 23.66 -16.67 -4.61
N ARG A 20 23.95 -15.41 -4.31
CA ARG A 20 25.21 -15.02 -3.63
C ARG A 20 25.35 -15.71 -2.28
N ARG A 21 24.27 -15.79 -1.51
CA ARG A 21 24.27 -16.46 -0.20
C ARG A 21 24.56 -17.97 -0.31
N LEU A 22 24.14 -18.62 -1.40
CA LEU A 22 24.50 -20.01 -1.70
C LEU A 22 25.98 -20.18 -2.04
N ASP A 23 26.54 -19.24 -2.78
CA ASP A 23 27.94 -19.27 -3.20
C ASP A 23 28.90 -18.97 -2.03
N GLU A 24 28.48 -18.10 -1.11
CA GLU A 24 29.30 -17.64 0.03
C GLU A 24 29.28 -18.61 1.23
N ASP A 25 28.15 -19.26 1.51
CA ASP A 25 27.99 -20.11 2.70
C ASP A 25 27.99 -21.60 2.35
N ARG A 26 29.18 -22.21 2.35
CA ARG A 26 29.38 -23.64 2.02
C ARG A 26 28.63 -24.62 2.93
N ASN A 27 28.07 -24.15 4.05
CA ASN A 27 27.34 -24.98 5.02
C ASN A 27 25.82 -24.85 4.92
N ILE A 28 25.30 -23.93 4.11
CA ILE A 28 23.86 -23.74 3.91
C ILE A 28 23.42 -24.42 2.61
N SER A 29 22.45 -25.32 2.72
CA SER A 29 21.87 -25.94 1.53
C SER A 29 20.82 -25.03 0.89
N VAL A 30 20.59 -25.18 -0.42
CA VAL A 30 19.46 -24.57 -1.12
C VAL A 30 18.13 -24.86 -0.42
N VAL A 31 17.99 -26.06 0.12
CA VAL A 31 16.79 -26.47 0.85
C VAL A 31 16.58 -25.62 2.10
N ASP A 32 17.64 -25.25 2.82
CA ASP A 32 17.55 -24.44 4.03
C ASP A 32 17.17 -22.99 3.71
N ILE A 33 17.74 -22.41 2.66
CA ILE A 33 17.37 -21.07 2.17
C ILE A 33 15.90 -21.04 1.75
N LEU A 34 15.44 -22.03 0.99
CA LEU A 34 14.05 -22.10 0.57
C LEU A 34 13.09 -22.29 1.76
N LYS A 35 13.48 -23.07 2.77
CA LYS A 35 12.69 -23.19 4.02
C LYS A 35 12.58 -21.85 4.75
N GLU A 36 13.67 -21.09 4.86
CA GLU A 36 13.64 -19.75 5.45
C GLU A 36 12.70 -18.82 4.68
N GLU A 37 12.77 -18.82 3.35
CA GLU A 37 11.95 -17.94 2.52
C GLU A 37 10.47 -18.32 2.59
N ILE A 38 10.15 -19.62 2.56
CA ILE A 38 8.79 -20.11 2.81
C ILE A 38 8.29 -19.67 4.19
N LEU A 39 9.14 -19.68 5.20
CA LEU A 39 8.78 -19.25 6.55
C LEU A 39 8.50 -17.74 6.62
N LYS A 40 9.28 -16.91 5.92
CA LYS A 40 9.00 -15.47 5.78
C LYS A 40 7.68 -15.24 5.06
N LEU A 41 7.44 -15.92 3.94
CA LEU A 41 6.19 -15.82 3.19
C LEU A 41 4.98 -16.24 4.02
N ARG A 42 5.10 -17.30 4.83
CA ARG A 42 4.05 -17.71 5.77
C ARG A 42 3.76 -16.65 6.81
N LYS A 43 4.80 -16.05 7.43
CA LYS A 43 4.64 -14.95 8.39
C LYS A 43 3.92 -13.76 7.75
N LEU A 44 4.36 -13.35 6.56
CA LEU A 44 3.76 -12.25 5.81
C LEU A 44 2.29 -12.53 5.47
N ASN A 45 1.97 -13.77 5.08
CA ASN A 45 0.59 -14.17 4.80
C ASN A 45 -0.30 -14.10 6.05
N GLU A 46 0.21 -14.54 7.21
CA GLU A 46 -0.51 -14.40 8.48
C GLU A 46 -0.71 -12.93 8.89
N GLU A 47 0.27 -12.06 8.63
CA GLU A 47 0.13 -10.61 8.82
C GLU A 47 -0.96 -10.03 7.90
N TYR A 48 -0.98 -10.40 6.62
CA TYR A 48 -2.03 -9.98 5.69
C TYR A 48 -3.42 -10.46 6.10
N LYS A 49 -3.57 -11.70 6.57
CA LYS A 49 -4.84 -12.21 7.10
C LYS A 49 -5.32 -11.37 8.28
N LYS A 50 -4.42 -11.03 9.21
CA LYS A 50 -4.74 -10.16 10.36
C LYS A 50 -5.15 -8.75 9.91
N MET A 51 -4.46 -8.17 8.92
CA MET A 51 -4.82 -6.86 8.36
C MET A 51 -6.17 -6.89 7.64
N LEU A 52 -6.48 -7.96 6.91
CA LEU A 52 -7.77 -8.11 6.24
C LEU A 52 -8.91 -8.23 7.24
N GLU A 53 -8.72 -9.04 8.29
CA GLU A 53 -9.70 -9.22 9.35
C GLU A 53 -9.93 -7.92 10.15
N SER A 54 -8.91 -7.09 10.35
CA SER A 54 -9.07 -5.78 11.02
C SER A 54 -9.80 -4.76 10.14
N LYS A 55 -9.73 -4.88 8.81
CA LYS A 55 -10.44 -4.01 7.85
C LYS A 55 -11.81 -4.56 7.44
N LYS A 56 -12.34 -5.57 8.13
CA LYS A 56 -13.68 -6.12 7.88
C LYS A 56 -14.76 -5.05 8.02
N VAL A 57 -15.70 -5.01 7.08
CA VAL A 57 -16.88 -4.12 7.14
C VAL A 57 -17.81 -4.58 8.26
N MET A 58 -18.13 -3.69 9.18
CA MET A 58 -19.05 -3.93 10.29
C MET A 58 -20.44 -3.35 10.01
N HIS A 59 -20.48 -2.17 9.41
CA HIS A 59 -21.72 -1.45 9.14
C HIS A 59 -21.61 -0.63 7.85
N LYS A 60 -22.74 -0.35 7.20
CA LYS A 60 -22.80 0.55 6.04
C LYS A 60 -23.97 1.52 6.14
N ASP A 61 -23.70 2.79 5.82
CA ASP A 61 -24.71 3.82 5.60
C ASP A 61 -24.85 4.08 4.11
N GLN A 62 -26.08 4.03 3.61
CA GLN A 62 -26.40 4.39 2.23
C GLN A 62 -27.07 5.76 2.21
N LEU A 63 -26.39 6.73 1.60
CA LEU A 63 -26.87 8.10 1.40
C LEU A 63 -27.07 8.31 -0.11
N GLN A 64 -27.88 9.29 -0.49
CA GLN A 64 -28.30 9.51 -1.89
C GLN A 64 -27.12 9.50 -2.90
N ASN A 65 -25.98 10.09 -2.54
CA ASN A 65 -24.82 10.24 -3.44
C ASN A 65 -23.54 9.57 -2.92
N LYS A 66 -23.62 8.81 -1.81
CA LYS A 66 -22.44 8.13 -1.24
C LYS A 66 -22.82 6.93 -0.39
N ILE A 67 -21.93 5.95 -0.36
CA ILE A 67 -21.98 4.82 0.59
C ILE A 67 -20.81 4.96 1.54
N ARG A 68 -21.06 4.82 2.84
CA ARG A 68 -20.03 4.82 3.87
C ARG A 68 -19.99 3.45 4.55
N TYR A 69 -18.81 2.88 4.65
CA TYR A 69 -18.52 1.61 5.30
C TYR A 69 -17.69 1.88 6.56
N TYR A 70 -18.16 1.39 7.70
CA TYR A 70 -17.41 1.43 8.96
C TYR A 70 -16.68 0.10 9.14
N LEU A 71 -15.38 0.18 9.34
CA LEU A 71 -14.50 -0.98 9.43
C LEU A 71 -14.27 -1.36 10.90
N LYS A 72 -13.92 -2.63 11.15
CA LYS A 72 -13.73 -3.20 12.49
C LYS A 72 -12.67 -2.47 13.31
N ASP A 73 -11.62 -1.96 12.66
CA ASP A 73 -10.56 -1.18 13.30
C ASP A 73 -10.91 0.31 13.55
N GLY A 74 -12.17 0.71 13.31
CA GLY A 74 -12.65 2.08 13.45
C GLY A 74 -12.40 2.97 12.23
N SER A 75 -11.73 2.45 11.19
CA SER A 75 -11.54 3.17 9.93
C SER A 75 -12.86 3.35 9.19
N THR A 76 -12.90 4.30 8.26
CA THR A 76 -14.09 4.56 7.45
C THR A 76 -13.72 4.58 5.97
N TYR A 77 -14.39 3.76 5.17
CA TYR A 77 -14.26 3.75 3.72
C TYR A 77 -15.51 4.37 3.09
N VAL A 78 -15.35 5.30 2.16
CA VAL A 78 -16.47 5.99 1.51
C VAL A 78 -16.34 5.90 0.01
N VAL A 79 -17.45 5.60 -0.65
CA VAL A 79 -17.59 5.61 -2.10
C VAL A 79 -18.57 6.70 -2.47
N LYS A 80 -18.14 7.70 -3.24
CA LYS A 80 -18.99 8.76 -3.78
C LYS A 80 -19.15 8.56 -5.29
N ASN A 81 -20.39 8.36 -5.73
CA ASN A 81 -20.76 7.89 -7.07
C ASN A 81 -19.88 8.48 -8.19
N ASN A 82 -19.07 7.63 -8.84
CA ASN A 82 -18.19 7.93 -9.99
C ASN A 82 -17.24 9.14 -9.85
N GLN A 83 -17.12 9.74 -8.67
CA GLN A 83 -16.24 10.89 -8.44
C GLN A 83 -14.94 10.47 -7.78
N TYR A 84 -15.04 9.90 -6.58
CA TYR A 84 -13.91 9.45 -5.80
C TYR A 84 -14.37 8.47 -4.73
N ARG A 85 -13.41 7.69 -4.23
CA ARG A 85 -13.53 6.92 -3.00
C ARG A 85 -12.42 7.35 -2.05
N TYR A 86 -12.63 7.20 -0.75
CA TYR A 86 -11.57 7.46 0.21
C TYR A 86 -11.59 6.51 1.40
N LEU A 87 -10.42 6.25 1.96
CA LEU A 87 -10.23 5.55 3.21
C LEU A 87 -9.67 6.54 4.25
N TYR A 88 -10.41 6.74 5.34
CA TYR A 88 -9.85 7.29 6.58
C TYR A 88 -9.36 6.14 7.44
N ASP A 89 -8.05 6.10 7.71
CA ASP A 89 -7.43 5.11 8.58
C ASP A 89 -7.40 5.61 10.03
N ALA A 90 -8.10 4.90 10.92
CA ALA A 90 -8.27 5.35 12.30
C ALA A 90 -6.98 5.26 13.13
N LYS A 91 -6.05 4.38 12.78
CA LYS A 91 -4.77 4.17 13.49
C LYS A 91 -3.78 5.29 13.17
N THR A 92 -3.61 5.58 11.89
CA THR A 92 -2.65 6.55 11.38
C THR A 92 -3.21 7.94 11.22
N LYS A 93 -4.54 8.11 11.35
CA LYS A 93 -5.27 9.35 11.11
C LYS A 93 -5.06 9.91 9.69
N THR A 94 -4.70 9.03 8.75
CA THR A 94 -4.44 9.37 7.34
C THR A 94 -5.71 9.24 6.52
N ILE A 95 -5.90 10.13 5.54
CA ILE A 95 -6.98 10.01 4.55
C ILE A 95 -6.37 9.76 3.17
N THR A 96 -6.79 8.68 2.51
CA THR A 96 -6.37 8.36 1.13
C THR A 96 -7.57 8.46 0.20
N TYR A 97 -7.55 9.40 -0.73
CA TYR A 97 -8.52 9.55 -1.82
C TYR A 97 -8.02 8.83 -3.07
N GLU A 98 -8.94 8.23 -3.80
CA GLU A 98 -8.72 7.73 -5.15
C GLU A 98 -9.82 8.29 -6.06
N PHE A 99 -9.39 9.04 -7.07
CA PHE A 99 -10.24 9.72 -8.02
C PHE A 99 -10.48 8.85 -9.25
N SER A 100 -11.58 9.10 -9.96
CA SER A 100 -11.95 8.35 -11.16
C SER A 100 -10.94 8.46 -12.31
N ASN A 101 -10.08 9.47 -12.31
CA ASN A 101 -8.99 9.64 -13.26
C ASN A 101 -7.73 8.83 -12.93
N GLY A 102 -7.72 8.07 -11.83
CA GLY A 102 -6.57 7.28 -11.38
C GLY A 102 -5.60 8.03 -10.45
N GLN A 103 -5.85 9.32 -10.16
CA GLN A 103 -5.07 10.07 -9.18
C GLN A 103 -5.37 9.56 -7.76
N ILE A 104 -4.33 9.47 -6.93
CA ILE A 104 -4.42 9.10 -5.52
C ILE A 104 -3.87 10.24 -4.68
N GLU A 105 -4.60 10.69 -3.66
CA GLU A 105 -4.12 11.69 -2.71
C GLU A 105 -4.11 11.15 -1.28
N LYS A 106 -2.95 11.16 -0.64
CA LYS A 106 -2.78 10.76 0.75
C LYS A 106 -2.48 11.98 1.61
N THR A 107 -3.39 12.30 2.52
CA THR A 107 -3.25 13.40 3.49
C THR A 107 -2.86 12.85 4.85
N PHE A 108 -1.72 13.32 5.37
CA PHE A 108 -1.19 12.95 6.67
C PHE A 108 -1.70 13.88 7.78
N PRO A 109 -1.62 13.47 9.06
CA PRO A 109 -2.08 14.30 10.19
C PRO A 109 -1.33 15.64 10.31
N SER A 110 -0.10 15.71 9.83
CA SER A 110 0.69 16.94 9.76
C SER A 110 0.17 17.96 8.75
N GLY A 111 -0.78 17.59 7.88
CA GLY A 111 -1.24 18.40 6.75
C GLY A 111 -0.44 18.18 5.47
N LEU A 112 0.67 17.42 5.53
CA LEU A 112 1.40 16.97 4.35
C LEU A 112 0.47 16.18 3.42
N LYS A 113 0.60 16.39 2.12
CA LYS A 113 -0.10 15.59 1.09
C LYS A 113 0.88 14.97 0.12
N GLU A 114 0.72 13.68 -0.13
CA GLU A 114 1.32 12.98 -1.25
C GLU A 114 0.26 12.80 -2.34
N ILE A 115 0.56 13.24 -3.55
CA ILE A 115 -0.32 13.12 -4.72
C ILE A 115 0.39 12.24 -5.73
N ARG A 116 -0.19 11.08 -6.02
CA ARG A 116 0.25 10.20 -7.10
C ARG A 116 -0.63 10.44 -8.31
N HIS A 117 0.00 10.86 -9.40
CA HIS A 117 -0.68 11.12 -10.67
C HIS A 117 -0.91 9.81 -11.43
N PRO A 118 -1.82 9.80 -12.43
CA PRO A 118 -2.11 8.61 -13.22
C PRO A 118 -0.89 8.07 -14.00
N ASP A 119 0.09 8.93 -14.30
CA ASP A 119 1.35 8.56 -14.93
C ASP A 119 2.39 7.95 -13.96
N GLY A 120 2.07 7.91 -12.68
CA GLY A 120 2.92 7.39 -11.61
C GLY A 120 3.79 8.45 -10.91
N SER A 121 3.86 9.68 -11.42
CA SER A 121 4.64 10.75 -10.80
C SER A 121 4.07 11.15 -9.43
N ILE A 122 4.92 11.65 -8.54
CA ILE A 122 4.56 11.97 -7.15
C ILE A 122 4.81 13.45 -6.86
N THR A 123 3.81 14.14 -6.32
CA THR A 123 3.95 15.50 -5.79
C THR A 123 3.73 15.49 -4.28
N ILE A 124 4.67 16.07 -3.54
CA ILE A 124 4.53 16.32 -2.11
C ILE A 124 4.11 17.78 -1.91
N LYS A 125 3.01 18.01 -1.19
CA LYS A 125 2.55 19.35 -0.82
C LYS A 125 2.61 19.53 0.68
N ASN A 126 3.17 20.66 1.14
CA ASN A 126 3.18 21.05 2.54
C ASN A 126 2.53 22.43 2.70
N GLY A 127 1.20 22.49 2.61
CA GLY A 127 0.44 23.74 2.66
C GLY A 127 0.08 24.31 1.27
N PRO A 128 -0.49 25.54 1.22
CA PRO A 128 -1.09 26.08 0.00
C PRO A 128 -0.09 26.47 -1.10
N ARG A 129 1.18 26.70 -0.75
CA ARG A 129 2.21 27.24 -1.65
C ARG A 129 3.45 26.35 -1.81
N ASP A 130 3.70 25.40 -0.92
CA ASP A 130 4.89 24.55 -0.99
C ASP A 130 4.60 23.24 -1.73
N HIS A 131 5.25 23.09 -2.89
CA HIS A 131 5.13 21.94 -3.77
C HIS A 131 6.53 21.41 -4.09
N GLU A 132 6.81 20.17 -3.73
CA GLU A 132 8.01 19.45 -4.15
C GLU A 132 7.58 18.34 -5.11
N TYR A 133 8.19 18.33 -6.30
CA TYR A 133 7.84 17.37 -7.36
C TYR A 133 8.93 16.30 -7.44
N ILE A 134 8.55 15.05 -7.20
CA ILE A 134 9.45 13.90 -7.27
C ILE A 134 9.10 13.15 -8.56
N LYS A 135 10.06 13.12 -9.49
CA LYS A 135 9.96 12.40 -10.76
C LYS A 135 10.68 11.07 -10.68
#